data_AF-A0A8B8UJH2-F1
#
_entry.id   AF-A0A8B8UJH2-F1
#
_cell.length_a   1.000
_cell.length_b   1.000
_cell.length_c   1.000
_cell.angle_alpha   90.00
_cell.angle_beta   90.00
_cell.angle_gamma   90.00
#
_symmetry.space_group_name_H-M   'P 1'
#
loop_
_entity.id
_entity.type
_entity.pdbx_description
1 polymer ?
#
loop_
_entity_poly.entity_id
_entity_poly.type
_entity_poly.pdbx_seq_one_letter_code
_entity_poly.pdbx_strand_id
1 'polypeptide(L)'
;MAAVASRVSGLLGRSRLQLRRPMSSGAHGEEGSARMWKALTYFVALPGVGVSMLNVFLKSHHEEEERPEFIAYPHLRVRSKPFPWGDG
;
A
#
# COMPACT_ATOMS: atom_id res chain seq x y z
N MET A 1 -8.74 -1.82 -78.24
CA MET A 1 -8.96 -0.41 -77.84
C MET A 1 -9.52 -0.43 -76.40
N ALA A 2 -8.70 -0.61 -75.37
CA ALA A 2 -7.94 0.41 -74.64
C ALA A 2 -8.81 1.33 -73.78
N ALA A 3 -8.78 1.12 -72.44
CA ALA A 3 -8.73 2.19 -71.44
C ALA A 3 -8.52 1.57 -70.03
N VAL A 4 -7.27 1.61 -69.58
CA VAL A 4 -6.85 1.46 -68.20
C VAL A 4 -7.34 2.68 -67.41
N ALA A 5 -7.97 2.46 -66.26
CA ALA A 5 -8.17 3.50 -65.26
C ALA A 5 -7.66 2.99 -63.90
N SER A 6 -6.38 3.24 -63.66
CA SER A 6 -5.71 3.03 -62.39
C SER A 6 -6.23 4.08 -61.38
N ARG A 7 -6.84 3.63 -60.27
CA ARG A 7 -7.15 4.49 -59.12
C ARG A 7 -6.14 4.22 -58.02
N VAL A 8 -5.03 4.93 -58.10
CA VAL A 8 -4.07 5.09 -57.01
C VAL A 8 -4.64 6.10 -56.01
N SER A 9 -4.29 5.88 -54.74
CA SER A 9 -4.21 6.87 -53.67
C SER A 9 -5.48 7.25 -52.92
N GLY A 10 -5.54 6.74 -51.69
CA GLY A 10 -6.44 7.18 -50.63
C GLY A 10 -5.91 6.74 -49.28
N LEU A 11 -4.61 6.95 -49.04
CA LEU A 11 -4.00 6.93 -47.71
C LEU A 11 -4.60 8.08 -46.90
N LEU A 12 -5.68 7.83 -46.15
CA LEU A 12 -6.08 8.70 -45.06
C LEU A 12 -6.55 7.83 -43.90
N GLY A 13 -5.75 7.91 -42.83
CA GLY A 13 -5.91 7.15 -41.62
C GLY A 13 -7.31 7.25 -41.04
N ARG A 14 -7.89 6.09 -40.79
CA ARG A 14 -8.79 5.92 -39.66
C ARG A 14 -8.05 5.16 -38.60
N SER A 15 -7.17 5.89 -37.91
CA SER A 15 -6.91 5.69 -36.50
C SER A 15 -8.25 5.80 -35.77
N ARG A 16 -9.06 4.75 -35.84
CA ARG A 16 -10.08 4.52 -34.81
C ARG A 16 -9.28 4.15 -33.59
N LEU A 17 -8.81 5.18 -32.87
CA LEU A 17 -8.78 5.12 -31.43
C LEU A 17 -10.12 4.47 -31.06
N GLN A 18 -10.05 3.20 -30.68
CA GLN A 18 -11.15 2.49 -30.06
C GLN A 18 -11.37 3.24 -28.76
N LEU A 19 -12.13 4.32 -28.87
CA LEU A 19 -12.67 5.11 -27.80
C LEU A 19 -13.21 4.10 -26.81
N ARG A 20 -12.54 4.04 -25.65
CA ARG A 20 -12.88 3.24 -24.48
C ARG A 20 -14.37 2.94 -24.50
N ARG A 21 -14.73 1.71 -24.84
CA ARG A 21 -16.08 1.22 -24.59
C ARG A 21 -16.21 1.25 -23.07
N PRO A 22 -17.11 2.06 -22.47
CA PRO A 22 -17.42 1.84 -21.07
C PRO A 22 -18.13 0.49 -21.04
N MET A 23 -17.39 -0.55 -20.65
CA MET A 23 -17.99 -1.83 -20.31
C MET A 23 -18.81 -1.60 -19.05
N SER A 24 -20.09 -1.29 -19.23
CA SER A 24 -21.10 -1.69 -18.27
C SER A 24 -21.26 -3.20 -18.46
N SER A 25 -20.54 -3.97 -17.65
CA SER A 25 -20.63 -5.43 -17.60
C SER A 25 -20.89 -5.77 -16.14
N GLY A 26 -21.99 -6.46 -15.86
CA GLY A 26 -22.34 -6.90 -14.52
C GLY A 26 -21.26 -7.81 -13.94
N ALA A 27 -20.61 -7.35 -12.87
CA ALA A 27 -19.80 -8.15 -11.94
C ALA A 27 -20.02 -7.57 -10.52
N HIS A 28 -21.27 -7.63 -10.05
CA HIS A 28 -21.76 -6.87 -8.90
C HIS A 28 -21.52 -7.54 -7.53
N GLY A 29 -20.31 -8.09 -7.29
CA GLY A 29 -19.98 -8.66 -5.97
C GLY A 29 -18.49 -8.62 -5.64
N GLU A 30 -17.64 -8.92 -6.62
CA GLU A 30 -16.22 -9.22 -6.37
C GLU A 30 -15.33 -8.01 -6.66
N GLU A 31 -15.51 -7.36 -7.82
CA GLU A 31 -14.75 -6.14 -8.17
C GLU A 31 -15.17 -4.91 -7.35
N GLY A 32 -16.44 -4.82 -6.97
CA GLY A 32 -16.94 -3.77 -6.08
C GLY A 32 -16.38 -3.89 -4.67
N SER A 33 -16.38 -5.12 -4.13
CA SER A 33 -15.81 -5.43 -2.82
C SER A 33 -14.31 -5.12 -2.79
N ALA A 34 -13.53 -5.60 -3.79
CA ALA A 34 -12.10 -5.33 -3.86
C ALA A 34 -11.79 -3.81 -3.92
N ARG A 35 -12.59 -3.02 -4.63
CA ARG A 35 -12.45 -1.55 -4.65
C ARG A 35 -12.82 -0.91 -3.32
N MET A 36 -13.84 -1.40 -2.62
CA MET A 36 -14.21 -0.93 -1.29
C MET A 36 -13.10 -1.21 -0.27
N TRP A 37 -12.55 -2.42 -0.23
CA TRP A 37 -11.43 -2.77 0.66
C TRP A 37 -10.19 -1.93 0.34
N LYS A 38 -9.89 -1.74 -0.94
CA LYS A 38 -8.78 -0.89 -1.37
C LYS A 38 -8.98 0.55 -0.90
N ALA A 39 -10.16 1.12 -1.07
CA ALA A 39 -10.48 2.44 -0.55
C ALA A 39 -10.36 2.49 0.99
N LEU A 40 -10.88 1.50 1.70
CA LEU A 40 -10.78 1.42 3.15
C LEU A 40 -9.31 1.40 3.63
N THR A 41 -8.45 0.65 2.96
CA THR A 41 -7.01 0.64 3.30
C THR A 41 -6.37 2.01 3.08
N TYR A 42 -6.63 2.66 1.96
CA TYR A 42 -6.01 3.95 1.64
C TYR A 42 -6.57 5.12 2.47
N PHE A 43 -7.86 5.11 2.79
CA PHE A 43 -8.52 6.22 3.49
C PHE A 43 -8.64 6.01 5.00
N VAL A 44 -8.56 4.77 5.49
CA VAL A 44 -8.72 4.47 6.92
C VAL A 44 -7.45 3.86 7.51
N ALA A 45 -6.93 2.78 6.90
CA ALA A 45 -5.79 2.08 7.49
C ALA A 45 -4.50 2.91 7.41
N LEU A 46 -4.17 3.48 6.25
CA LEU A 46 -2.96 4.30 6.10
C LEU A 46 -2.99 5.57 6.96
N PRO A 47 -4.09 6.36 7.01
CA PRO A 47 -4.18 7.48 7.93
C PRO A 47 -4.20 7.04 9.40
N GLY A 48 -4.85 5.92 9.72
CA GLY A 48 -4.87 5.36 11.07
C GLY A 48 -3.48 4.99 11.58
N VAL A 49 -2.69 4.30 10.77
CA VAL A 49 -1.28 3.98 11.08
C VAL A 49 -0.44 5.26 11.19
N GLY A 50 -0.68 6.24 10.31
CA GLY A 50 -0.02 7.54 10.37
C GLY A 50 -0.30 8.28 11.68
N VAL A 51 -1.56 8.31 12.13
CA VAL A 51 -1.95 8.92 13.41
C VAL A 51 -1.37 8.16 14.59
N SER A 52 -1.39 6.82 14.59
CA SER A 52 -0.78 6.04 15.68
C SER A 52 0.74 6.23 15.74
N MET A 53 1.39 6.28 14.57
CA MET A 53 2.82 6.54 14.48
C MET A 53 3.15 7.95 14.97
N LEU A 54 2.38 8.97 14.56
CA LEU A 54 2.58 10.33 15.02
C LEU A 54 2.35 10.45 16.53
N ASN A 55 1.34 9.76 17.08
CA ASN A 55 1.08 9.75 18.51
C ASN A 55 2.26 9.16 19.29
N VAL A 56 2.73 7.97 18.89
CA VAL A 56 3.89 7.34 19.52
C VAL A 56 5.14 8.18 19.31
N PHE A 57 5.34 8.78 18.14
CA PHE A 57 6.49 9.62 17.85
C PHE A 57 6.52 10.88 18.74
N LEU A 58 5.41 11.61 18.82
CA LEU A 58 5.31 12.78 19.71
C LEU A 58 5.47 12.37 21.18
N LYS A 59 4.90 11.23 21.55
CA LYS A 59 4.97 10.70 22.90
C LYS A 59 6.38 10.22 23.25
N SER A 60 7.08 9.51 22.37
CA SER A 60 8.48 9.10 22.56
C SER A 60 9.46 10.27 22.55
N HIS A 61 9.13 11.37 21.86
CA HIS A 61 9.95 12.58 21.87
C HIS A 61 9.78 13.41 23.15
N HIS A 62 8.65 13.29 23.85
CA HIS A 62 8.39 13.99 25.12
C HIS A 62 8.61 13.08 26.34
N GLU A 63 8.39 11.79 26.20
CA GLU A 63 8.67 10.74 27.16
C GLU A 63 10.02 10.11 26.80
N GLU A 64 11.09 10.88 27.00
CA GLU A 64 12.23 10.26 27.64
C GLU A 64 11.76 9.92 29.06
N GLU A 65 11.02 8.81 29.21
CA GLU A 65 10.73 8.23 30.52
C GLU A 65 12.11 7.96 31.14
N GLU A 66 12.50 8.87 32.03
CA GLU A 66 13.75 8.82 32.76
C GLU A 66 13.82 7.43 33.36
N ARG A 67 14.81 6.64 32.90
CA ARG A 67 14.89 5.21 33.20
C ARG A 67 14.64 5.04 34.70
N PRO A 68 13.58 4.31 35.11
CA PRO A 68 13.21 4.24 36.51
C PRO A 68 14.43 3.76 37.30
N GLU A 69 14.61 4.35 38.49
CA GLU A 69 15.77 4.06 39.32
C GLU A 69 15.95 2.55 39.45
N PHE A 70 17.19 2.11 39.28
CA PHE A 70 17.48 0.69 39.25
C PHE A 70 17.33 0.10 40.66
N ILE A 71 16.20 -0.55 40.90
CA ILE A 71 15.98 -1.34 42.12
C ILE A 71 16.25 -2.81 41.79
N ALA A 72 17.24 -3.40 42.47
CA ALA A 72 17.62 -4.80 42.32
C ALA A 72 16.61 -5.72 42.99
N TYR A 73 15.43 -5.86 42.38
CA TYR A 73 14.42 -6.79 42.83
C TYR A 73 14.94 -8.23 42.72
N PRO A 74 14.86 -9.05 43.79
CA PRO A 74 15.44 -10.40 43.82
C PRO A 74 14.79 -11.39 42.84
N HIS A 75 13.64 -11.05 42.28
CA HIS A 75 12.94 -11.84 41.26
C HIS A 75 13.19 -11.37 39.82
N LEU A 76 13.72 -10.15 39.64
CA LEU A 76 14.06 -9.64 38.31
C LEU A 76 15.52 -10.00 37.98
N ARG A 77 15.79 -10.32 36.72
CA ARG A 77 17.15 -10.57 36.18
C ARG A 77 17.87 -11.80 36.77
N VAL A 78 17.14 -12.75 37.35
CA VAL A 78 17.72 -14.06 37.72
C VAL A 78 18.08 -14.82 36.45
N ARG A 79 19.38 -15.00 36.18
CA ARG A 79 19.86 -15.91 35.13
C ARG A 79 20.25 -17.24 35.73
N SER A 80 19.52 -18.29 35.39
CA SER A 80 19.86 -19.68 35.74
C SER A 80 20.80 -20.34 34.73
N LYS A 81 20.85 -19.84 33.49
CA LYS A 81 21.70 -20.35 32.41
C LYS A 81 22.23 -19.18 31.55
N PRO A 82 23.49 -19.24 31.10
CA PRO A 82 24.01 -18.24 30.15
C PRO A 82 23.34 -18.32 28.78
N PHE A 83 23.22 -17.19 28.09
CA PHE A 83 22.83 -17.13 26.68
C PHE A 83 23.92 -17.70 25.78
N PRO A 84 23.56 -18.26 24.60
CA PRO A 84 24.52 -18.88 23.70
C PRO A 84 25.28 -17.89 22.79
N TRP A 85 25.27 -16.59 23.12
CA TRP A 85 26.04 -15.55 22.44
C TRP A 85 26.39 -14.41 23.41
N GLY A 86 27.48 -13.68 23.16
CA GLY A 86 27.95 -12.61 24.04
C GLY A 86 28.52 -13.15 25.36
N ASP A 87 28.35 -12.38 26.44
CA ASP A 87 29.01 -12.61 27.74
C ASP A 87 28.26 -13.60 28.67
N GLY A 88 27.56 -14.58 28.10
CA GLY A 88 26.81 -15.60 28.85
C GLY A 88 25.39 -15.18 29.15
#